data_AF-A0AA88H0P2-F1
#
_entry.id   AF-A0AA88H0P2-F1
#
_cell.length_a   1.000
_cell.length_b   1.000
_cell.length_c   1.000
_cell.angle_alpha   90.00
_cell.angle_beta   90.00
_cell.angle_gamma   90.00
#
_symmetry.space_group_name_H-M   'P 1'
#
loop_
_entity.id
_entity.type
_entity.pdbx_description
1 polymer ?
#
loop_
_entity_poly.entity_id
_entity_poly.type
_entity_poly.pdbx_seq_one_letter_code
_entity_poly.pdbx_strand_id
1 'polypeptide(L)'
;GLPEGSSHIQQCKFFTEILSLMMDHLIAADILIGEQAALPVVIGGNIHHIASNVIYFTGRLVDKLWLGYLQKDPHEVFDFIVKLISQSRRRSSSSTLSLDHLYRCLNRTILFLLSRQMDCTLEQNSMLDALHKLAHNRIVIFGAGNHDLEFIGCLTYALVCVVTGLGLPVEANYRSTWHIVQPKNEEANSSFVHGRNLIIVAARRVWEEMYITKKPAIEEAFKVTLSTSNLTPSLEQIKDIVHDPGHKLWVTYVDSEKKGTANKITPVWELHSQFQSKLQKVTGGLTRLGSRTKAIVASTTGLKREDSVSIRPRNTSLSGGQNATLTFPEWQAALIGHAHQHVQKYIMEEWEIVEKDLLRERGLWGPEIPS
;
A
#
# COMPACT_ATOMS: atom_id res chain seq x y z
N GLY A 1 9.30 21.89 11.60
CA GLY A 1 9.56 22.12 10.15
C GLY A 1 10.95 21.65 9.82
N LEU A 2 11.22 21.29 8.56
CA LEU A 2 12.58 20.97 8.12
C LEU A 2 13.44 22.24 8.07
N PRO A 3 14.75 22.17 8.37
CA PRO A 3 15.64 23.33 8.30
C PRO A 3 15.71 23.92 6.88
N GLU A 4 15.70 25.26 6.78
CA GLU A 4 15.91 25.98 5.52
C GLU A 4 17.29 25.61 4.93
N GLY A 5 17.34 25.21 3.66
CA GLY A 5 18.56 24.76 2.98
C GLY A 5 18.88 23.26 3.08
N SER A 6 18.02 22.46 3.71
CA SER A 6 18.21 20.99 3.76
C SER A 6 18.13 20.35 2.38
N SER A 7 19.17 19.57 2.03
CA SER A 7 19.19 18.81 0.78
C SER A 7 18.13 17.70 0.75
N HIS A 8 17.72 17.32 -0.45
CA HIS A 8 16.77 16.20 -0.66
C HIS A 8 17.20 14.91 0.06
N ILE A 9 18.50 14.60 0.06
CA ILE A 9 19.05 13.42 0.73
C ILE A 9 18.90 13.51 2.25
N GLN A 10 19.17 14.69 2.84
CA GLN A 10 19.00 14.91 4.28
C GLN A 10 17.53 14.79 4.70
N GLN A 11 16.61 15.29 3.88
CA GLN A 11 15.17 15.14 4.12
C GLN A 11 14.76 13.67 4.08
N CYS A 12 15.22 12.90 3.08
CA CYS A 12 14.93 11.46 2.99
C CYS A 12 15.46 10.69 4.20
N LYS A 13 16.67 10.99 4.66
CA LYS A 13 17.25 10.39 5.88
C LYS A 13 16.41 10.71 7.11
N PHE A 14 16.11 11.99 7.34
CA PHE A 14 15.30 12.41 8.48
C PHE A 14 13.91 11.75 8.51
N PHE A 15 13.21 11.72 7.38
CA PHE A 15 11.92 11.04 7.31
C PHE A 15 12.04 9.53 7.49
N THR A 16 13.09 8.90 6.96
CA THR A 16 13.36 7.47 7.16
C THR A 16 13.54 7.14 8.64
N GLU A 17 14.28 7.96 9.39
CA GLU A 17 14.47 7.79 10.84
C GLU A 17 13.13 7.91 11.58
N ILE A 18 12.32 8.93 11.29
CA ILE A 18 11.00 9.09 11.90
C ILE A 18 10.11 7.87 11.62
N LEU A 19 10.04 7.45 10.36
CA LEU A 19 9.22 6.29 9.97
C LEU A 19 9.71 5.00 10.63
N SER A 20 11.03 4.84 10.78
CA SER A 20 11.64 3.69 11.48
C SER A 20 11.26 3.67 12.96
N LEU A 21 11.43 4.80 13.66
CA LEU A 21 11.03 4.93 15.06
C LEU A 21 9.55 4.64 15.25
N MET A 22 8.69 5.13 14.35
CA MET A 22 7.26 4.82 14.38
C MET A 22 6.98 3.33 14.21
N MET A 23 7.64 2.65 13.25
CA MET A 23 7.48 1.20 13.09
C MET A 23 7.85 0.45 14.36
N ASP A 24 8.99 0.78 14.96
CA ASP A 24 9.50 0.11 16.17
C ASP A 24 8.56 0.33 17.36
N HIS A 25 8.11 1.56 17.58
CA HIS A 25 7.15 1.89 18.63
C HIS A 25 5.81 1.17 18.45
N LEU A 26 5.27 1.11 17.24
CA LEU A 26 4.00 0.44 16.97
C LEU A 26 4.07 -1.06 17.23
N ILE A 27 5.18 -1.70 16.89
CA ILE A 27 5.39 -3.13 17.18
C ILE A 27 5.61 -3.37 18.67
N ALA A 28 6.49 -2.59 19.31
CA ALA A 28 6.77 -2.72 20.74
C ALA A 28 5.52 -2.51 21.61
N ALA A 29 4.60 -1.68 21.17
CA ALA A 29 3.33 -1.42 21.85
C ALA A 29 2.25 -2.49 21.61
N ASP A 30 2.48 -3.47 20.74
CA ASP A 30 1.46 -4.44 20.32
C ASP A 30 0.14 -3.76 19.88
N ILE A 31 0.28 -2.67 19.11
CA ILE A 31 -0.77 -1.66 18.94
C ILE A 31 -2.09 -2.18 18.35
N LEU A 32 -2.06 -3.28 17.58
CA LEU A 32 -3.25 -3.85 16.96
C LEU A 32 -3.97 -4.92 17.82
N ILE A 33 -3.41 -5.33 18.96
CA ILE A 33 -4.04 -6.31 19.87
C ILE A 33 -5.30 -5.75 20.56
N GLY A 34 -5.46 -4.42 20.62
CA GLY A 34 -6.67 -3.77 21.14
C GLY A 34 -6.47 -3.25 22.56
N GLU A 35 -7.41 -3.54 23.48
CA GLU A 35 -7.39 -3.04 24.87
C GLU A 35 -6.15 -3.47 25.68
N GLN A 36 -5.39 -4.46 25.18
CA GLN A 36 -4.15 -4.94 25.78
C GLN A 36 -2.89 -4.27 25.18
N ALA A 37 -3.04 -3.32 24.26
CA ALA A 37 -1.92 -2.57 23.71
C ALA A 37 -1.27 -1.71 24.79
N ALA A 38 0.05 -1.63 24.80
CA ALA A 38 0.83 -0.94 25.83
C ALA A 38 0.85 0.59 25.68
N LEU A 39 -0.01 1.17 24.83
CA LEU A 39 -0.08 2.61 24.59
C LEU A 39 -1.28 3.24 25.32
N PRO A 40 -1.05 4.17 26.28
CA PRO A 40 -2.14 4.90 26.91
C PRO A 40 -2.78 5.85 25.88
N VAL A 41 -4.10 5.77 25.72
CA VAL A 41 -4.84 6.72 24.89
C VAL A 41 -4.89 8.05 25.64
N VAL A 42 -4.22 9.06 25.10
CA VAL A 42 -4.20 10.43 25.67
C VAL A 42 -5.62 11.02 25.65
N ILE A 43 -5.92 11.93 26.60
CA ILE A 43 -7.19 12.65 26.68
C ILE A 43 -7.50 13.31 25.32
N GLY A 44 -8.69 13.04 24.76
CA GLY A 44 -9.11 13.48 23.43
C GLY A 44 -8.83 12.48 22.29
N GLY A 45 -8.04 11.43 22.54
CA GLY A 45 -7.83 10.33 21.60
C GLY A 45 -8.99 9.32 21.59
N ASN A 46 -9.22 8.68 20.44
CA ASN A 46 -10.22 7.64 20.30
C ASN A 46 -9.58 6.32 19.84
N ILE A 47 -9.70 5.29 20.69
CA ILE A 47 -9.12 3.95 20.46
C ILE A 47 -9.64 3.29 19.18
N HIS A 48 -10.83 3.66 18.72
CA HIS A 48 -11.43 3.12 17.49
C HIS A 48 -10.69 3.57 16.22
N HIS A 49 -9.95 4.69 16.25
CA HIS A 49 -9.22 5.22 15.09
C HIS A 49 -7.79 4.69 14.98
N ILE A 50 -7.25 4.12 16.06
CA ILE A 50 -5.86 3.65 16.11
C ILE A 50 -5.58 2.65 14.99
N ALA A 51 -6.41 1.61 14.85
CA ALA A 51 -6.19 0.59 13.84
C ALA A 51 -6.21 1.17 12.41
N SER A 52 -7.17 2.05 12.11
CA SER A 52 -7.25 2.72 10.80
C SER A 52 -6.03 3.60 10.53
N ASN A 53 -5.53 4.32 11.53
CA ASN A 53 -4.33 5.15 11.41
C ASN A 53 -3.07 4.31 11.20
N VAL A 54 -2.93 3.18 11.89
CA VAL A 54 -1.79 2.25 11.70
C VAL A 54 -1.80 1.63 10.30
N ILE A 55 -2.98 1.22 9.82
CA ILE A 55 -3.14 0.69 8.46
C ILE A 55 -2.80 1.77 7.42
N TYR A 56 -3.25 3.01 7.63
CA TYR A 56 -2.93 4.14 6.78
C TYR A 56 -1.42 4.44 6.76
N PHE A 57 -0.80 4.51 7.93
CA PHE A 57 0.65 4.68 8.08
C PHE A 57 1.40 3.60 7.31
N THR A 58 0.99 2.33 7.46
CA THR A 58 1.59 1.20 6.76
C THR A 58 1.48 1.36 5.25
N GLY A 59 0.32 1.81 4.74
CA GLY A 59 0.15 2.13 3.32
C GLY A 59 1.11 3.22 2.83
N ARG A 60 1.29 4.29 3.62
CA ARG A 60 2.20 5.40 3.28
C ARG A 60 3.67 4.99 3.37
N LEU A 61 4.02 4.11 4.30
CA LEU A 61 5.36 3.54 4.40
C LEU A 61 5.72 2.77 3.11
N VAL A 62 4.81 1.90 2.65
CA VAL A 62 5.00 1.12 1.41
C VAL A 62 4.99 2.01 0.16
N ASP A 63 4.20 3.07 0.14
CA ASP A 63 4.26 4.10 -0.90
C ASP A 63 5.65 4.74 -0.99
N LYS A 64 6.25 5.12 0.14
CA LYS A 64 7.60 5.68 0.18
C LYS A 64 8.68 4.67 -0.20
N LEU A 65 8.46 3.39 0.08
CA LEU A 65 9.32 2.29 -0.37
C LEU A 65 9.33 2.22 -1.92
N TRP A 66 8.15 2.16 -2.56
CA TRP A 66 8.05 2.09 -4.02
C TRP A 66 8.57 3.33 -4.74
N LEU A 67 8.40 4.52 -4.14
CA LEU A 67 8.93 5.77 -4.68
C LEU A 67 10.44 5.95 -4.48
N GLY A 68 11.11 5.10 -3.67
CA GLY A 68 12.54 5.24 -3.37
C GLY A 68 12.89 6.32 -2.36
N TYR A 69 11.91 6.85 -1.62
CA TYR A 69 12.14 7.86 -0.58
C TYR A 69 12.46 7.25 0.79
N LEU A 70 12.24 5.95 0.97
CA LEU A 70 12.55 5.23 2.20
C LEU A 70 13.95 4.61 2.10
N GLN A 71 14.90 5.13 2.89
CA GLN A 71 16.29 4.63 2.93
C GLN A 71 16.47 3.57 4.03
N LYS A 72 15.56 2.60 4.09
CA LYS A 72 15.55 1.50 5.06
C LYS A 72 15.55 0.16 4.32
N ASP A 73 16.07 -0.88 4.97
CA ASP A 73 15.98 -2.23 4.42
C ASP A 73 14.50 -2.62 4.19
N PRO A 74 14.08 -2.92 2.94
CA PRO A 74 12.72 -3.32 2.63
C PRO A 74 12.28 -4.61 3.37
N HIS A 75 13.25 -5.44 3.77
CA HIS A 75 13.01 -6.63 4.57
C HIS A 75 12.44 -6.32 5.95
N GLU A 76 12.85 -5.21 6.57
CA GLU A 76 12.29 -4.76 7.85
C GLU A 76 10.83 -4.31 7.69
N VAL A 77 10.49 -3.69 6.54
CA VAL A 77 9.10 -3.31 6.21
C VAL A 77 8.23 -4.55 6.06
N PHE A 78 8.75 -5.60 5.41
CA PHE A 78 8.06 -6.89 5.33
C PHE A 78 7.78 -7.46 6.74
N ASP A 79 8.81 -7.54 7.58
CA ASP A 79 8.67 -8.11 8.93
C ASP A 79 7.71 -7.31 9.80
N PHE A 80 7.73 -5.99 9.68
CA PHE A 80 6.78 -5.08 10.32
C PHE A 80 5.33 -5.41 9.94
N ILE A 81 5.03 -5.52 8.65
CA ILE A 81 3.67 -5.80 8.17
C ILE A 81 3.19 -7.19 8.62
N VAL A 82 4.05 -8.21 8.55
CA VAL A 82 3.73 -9.57 9.02
C VAL A 82 3.38 -9.55 10.52
N LYS A 83 4.16 -8.83 11.34
CA LYS A 83 3.87 -8.68 12.78
C LYS A 83 2.54 -7.97 13.04
N LEU A 84 2.22 -6.90 12.30
CA LEU A 84 0.93 -6.21 12.40
C LEU A 84 -0.27 -7.13 12.05
N ILE A 85 -0.15 -7.94 10.99
CA ILE A 85 -1.18 -8.92 10.63
C ILE A 85 -1.33 -9.97 11.76
N SER A 86 -0.21 -10.45 12.31
CA SER A 86 -0.22 -11.39 13.44
C SER A 86 -0.89 -10.81 14.69
N GLN A 87 -0.59 -9.56 15.05
CA GLN A 87 -1.25 -8.84 16.16
C GLN A 87 -2.76 -8.69 15.91
N SER A 88 -3.15 -8.29 14.71
CA SER A 88 -4.56 -8.08 14.37
C SER A 88 -5.39 -9.36 14.45
N ARG A 89 -4.79 -10.51 14.14
CA ARG A 89 -5.45 -11.83 14.27
C ARG A 89 -5.64 -12.27 15.72
N ARG A 90 -4.87 -11.72 16.67
CA ARG A 90 -4.97 -12.00 18.11
C ARG A 90 -5.95 -11.07 18.84
N ARG A 91 -6.46 -10.04 18.17
CA ARG A 91 -7.41 -9.07 18.74
C ARG A 91 -8.73 -9.76 19.16
N SER A 92 -9.17 -9.52 20.40
CA SER A 92 -10.43 -10.04 20.93
C SER A 92 -11.66 -9.50 20.18
N SER A 93 -12.68 -10.34 20.09
CA SER A 93 -13.78 -10.41 19.12
C SER A 93 -14.78 -9.24 19.05
N SER A 94 -14.52 -8.07 19.65
CA SER A 94 -15.50 -6.95 19.67
C SER A 94 -15.47 -6.06 18.42
N SER A 95 -14.39 -6.11 17.62
CA SER A 95 -14.32 -5.43 16.31
C SER A 95 -13.42 -6.21 15.35
N THR A 96 -14.01 -6.85 14.34
CA THR A 96 -13.26 -7.50 13.27
C THR A 96 -12.63 -6.44 12.37
N LEU A 97 -11.35 -6.17 12.55
CA LEU A 97 -10.58 -5.32 11.63
C LEU A 97 -10.46 -6.01 10.27
N SER A 98 -10.83 -5.31 9.19
CA SER A 98 -10.53 -5.78 7.84
C SER A 98 -9.02 -5.75 7.62
N LEU A 99 -8.45 -6.93 7.31
CA LEU A 99 -7.03 -7.10 7.02
C LEU A 99 -6.67 -6.84 5.56
N ASP A 100 -7.67 -6.54 4.71
CA ASP A 100 -7.50 -6.44 3.25
C ASP A 100 -6.40 -5.43 2.88
N HIS A 101 -6.36 -4.29 3.57
CA HIS A 101 -5.35 -3.25 3.34
C HIS A 101 -3.96 -3.66 3.80
N LEU A 102 -3.83 -4.39 4.91
CA LEU A 102 -2.53 -4.90 5.37
C LEU A 102 -2.01 -5.99 4.45
N TYR A 103 -2.89 -6.90 3.97
CA TYR A 103 -2.51 -7.86 2.93
C TYR A 103 -2.08 -7.17 1.65
N ARG A 104 -2.77 -6.11 1.22
CA ARG A 104 -2.34 -5.31 0.07
C ARG A 104 -0.96 -4.70 0.29
N CYS A 105 -0.67 -4.14 1.46
CA CYS A 105 0.65 -3.60 1.79
C CYS A 105 1.73 -4.69 1.77
N LEU A 106 1.42 -5.87 2.33
CA LEU A 106 2.31 -7.04 2.30
C LEU A 106 2.62 -7.46 0.87
N ASN A 107 1.58 -7.63 0.04
CA ASN A 107 1.68 -8.02 -1.36
C ASN A 107 2.58 -7.05 -2.15
N ARG A 108 2.34 -5.75 -2.00
CA ARG A 108 3.15 -4.70 -2.62
C ARG A 108 4.61 -4.77 -2.17
N THR A 109 4.87 -5.04 -0.89
CA THR A 109 6.23 -5.15 -0.35
C THR A 109 6.95 -6.39 -0.88
N ILE A 110 6.24 -7.53 -0.99
CA ILE A 110 6.77 -8.77 -1.59
C ILE A 110 7.16 -8.53 -3.05
N LEU A 111 6.27 -7.93 -3.85
CA LEU A 111 6.57 -7.65 -5.26
C LEU A 111 7.73 -6.65 -5.39
N PHE A 112 7.84 -5.67 -4.48
CA PHE A 112 8.98 -4.76 -4.44
C PHE A 112 10.30 -5.51 -4.22
N LEU A 113 10.36 -6.41 -3.22
CA LEU A 113 11.54 -7.22 -2.91
C LEU A 113 11.96 -8.08 -4.11
N LEU A 114 11.01 -8.77 -4.76
CA LEU A 114 11.30 -9.62 -5.91
C LEU A 114 11.65 -8.82 -7.17
N SER A 115 11.24 -7.55 -7.26
CA SER A 115 11.56 -6.67 -8.38
C SER A 115 13.02 -6.20 -8.41
N ARG A 116 13.80 -6.44 -7.35
CA ARG A 116 15.20 -6.00 -7.27
C ARG A 116 16.08 -6.81 -8.23
N GLN A 117 17.10 -6.14 -8.79
CA GLN A 117 18.09 -6.79 -9.65
C GLN A 117 18.96 -7.75 -8.82
N MET A 118 19.71 -8.63 -9.50
CA MET A 118 20.59 -9.64 -8.89
C MET A 118 22.00 -9.57 -9.48
N ASP A 119 22.50 -8.35 -9.70
CA ASP A 119 23.74 -8.09 -10.43
C ASP A 119 24.97 -8.28 -9.54
N CYS A 120 24.80 -8.27 -8.21
CA CYS A 120 25.87 -8.54 -7.25
C CYS A 120 25.45 -9.53 -6.13
N THR A 121 26.43 -10.07 -5.40
CA THR A 121 26.20 -11.05 -4.32
C THR A 121 25.32 -10.50 -3.20
N LEU A 122 25.41 -9.21 -2.88
CA LEU A 122 24.57 -8.59 -1.86
C LEU A 122 23.09 -8.61 -2.25
N GLU A 123 22.80 -8.29 -3.51
CA GLU A 123 21.45 -8.34 -4.07
C GLU A 123 20.92 -9.77 -4.17
N GLN A 124 21.77 -10.74 -4.54
CA GLN A 124 21.44 -12.15 -4.51
C GLN A 124 21.04 -12.62 -3.11
N ASN A 125 21.81 -12.25 -2.09
CA ASN A 125 21.49 -12.58 -0.70
C ASN A 125 20.17 -11.94 -0.25
N SER A 126 19.93 -10.69 -0.64
CA SER A 126 18.66 -10.00 -0.34
C SER A 126 17.46 -10.69 -1.00
N MET A 127 17.59 -11.12 -2.26
CA MET A 127 16.53 -11.88 -2.93
C MET A 127 16.31 -13.27 -2.32
N LEU A 128 17.40 -13.96 -1.95
CA LEU A 128 17.33 -15.25 -1.27
C LEU A 128 16.61 -15.14 0.07
N ASP A 129 16.93 -14.12 0.88
CA ASP A 129 16.23 -13.85 2.14
C ASP A 129 14.74 -13.58 1.90
N ALA A 130 14.39 -12.83 0.84
CA ALA A 130 12.98 -12.56 0.51
C ALA A 130 12.23 -13.86 0.24
N LEU A 131 12.79 -14.74 -0.59
CA LEU A 131 12.18 -16.04 -0.91
C LEU A 131 12.07 -16.94 0.33
N HIS A 132 13.06 -16.94 1.21
CA HIS A 132 12.99 -17.67 2.48
C HIS A 132 11.89 -17.11 3.39
N LYS A 133 11.74 -15.80 3.49
CA LYS A 133 10.65 -15.16 4.24
C LYS A 133 9.28 -15.52 3.67
N LEU A 134 9.13 -15.61 2.35
CA LEU A 134 7.90 -16.08 1.70
C LEU A 134 7.57 -17.52 2.09
N ALA A 135 8.54 -18.42 2.01
CA ALA A 135 8.36 -19.83 2.38
C ALA A 135 8.06 -20.01 3.89
N HIS A 136 8.71 -19.23 4.74
CA HIS A 136 8.50 -19.26 6.20
C HIS A 136 7.11 -18.73 6.58
N ASN A 137 6.68 -17.62 5.99
CA ASN A 137 5.41 -16.95 6.28
C ASN A 137 4.26 -17.40 5.36
N ARG A 138 4.36 -18.60 4.75
CA ARG A 138 3.41 -19.13 3.77
C ARG A 138 1.94 -19.11 4.22
N ILE A 139 1.67 -19.31 5.52
CA ILE A 139 0.30 -19.33 6.06
C ILE A 139 -0.33 -17.94 5.99
N VAL A 140 0.46 -16.89 6.20
CA VAL A 140 -0.02 -15.50 6.10
C VAL A 140 -0.16 -15.12 4.63
N ILE A 141 0.84 -15.42 3.81
CA ILE A 141 0.93 -14.96 2.42
C ILE A 141 -0.04 -15.72 1.52
N PHE A 142 -0.11 -17.05 1.65
CA PHE A 142 -0.98 -17.92 0.85
C PHE A 142 -2.23 -18.39 1.61
N GLY A 143 -2.52 -17.81 2.78
CA GLY A 143 -3.73 -18.09 3.54
C GLY A 143 -5.01 -17.61 2.83
N ALA A 144 -6.17 -18.02 3.37
CA ALA A 144 -7.47 -17.66 2.81
C ALA A 144 -7.76 -16.14 2.83
N GLY A 145 -7.12 -15.39 3.73
CA GLY A 145 -7.29 -13.93 3.82
C GLY A 145 -6.69 -13.16 2.64
N ASN A 146 -5.65 -13.68 2.00
CA ASN A 146 -4.94 -13.00 0.91
C ASN A 146 -5.36 -13.58 -0.45
N HIS A 147 -6.29 -12.93 -1.13
CA HIS A 147 -6.96 -13.45 -2.34
C HIS A 147 -6.85 -12.49 -3.54
N ASP A 148 -5.91 -11.56 -3.52
CA ASP A 148 -5.70 -10.60 -4.59
C ASP A 148 -5.13 -11.29 -5.84
N LEU A 149 -5.94 -11.40 -6.89
CA LEU A 149 -5.56 -12.06 -8.15
C LEU A 149 -4.42 -11.34 -8.88
N GLU A 150 -4.35 -10.01 -8.78
CA GLU A 150 -3.27 -9.22 -9.40
C GLU A 150 -1.92 -9.58 -8.75
N PHE A 151 -1.90 -9.70 -7.42
CA PHE A 151 -0.73 -10.16 -6.67
C PHE A 151 -0.34 -11.59 -7.04
N ILE A 152 -1.29 -12.54 -7.05
CA ILE A 152 -1.00 -13.95 -7.38
C ILE A 152 -0.43 -14.08 -8.80
N GLY A 153 -1.00 -13.35 -9.77
CA GLY A 153 -0.49 -13.30 -11.13
C GLY A 153 0.93 -12.72 -11.21
N CYS A 154 1.16 -11.56 -10.58
CA CYS A 154 2.48 -10.92 -10.57
C CYS A 154 3.54 -11.76 -9.85
N LEU A 155 3.21 -12.40 -8.73
CA LEU A 155 4.12 -13.28 -8.01
C LEU A 155 4.48 -14.52 -8.83
N THR A 156 3.50 -15.14 -9.50
CA THR A 156 3.75 -16.28 -10.39
C THR A 156 4.72 -15.88 -11.51
N TYR A 157 4.46 -14.74 -12.16
CA TYR A 157 5.35 -14.21 -13.20
C TYR A 157 6.76 -13.91 -12.67
N ALA A 158 6.86 -13.30 -11.48
CA ALA A 158 8.13 -13.04 -10.81
C ALA A 158 8.95 -14.32 -10.58
N LEU A 159 8.32 -15.37 -10.06
CA LEU A 159 8.99 -16.65 -9.83
C LEU A 159 9.45 -17.31 -11.14
N VAL A 160 8.66 -17.24 -12.20
CA VAL A 160 9.07 -17.69 -13.54
C VAL A 160 10.30 -16.92 -14.03
N CYS A 161 10.31 -15.59 -13.90
CA CYS A 161 11.44 -14.77 -14.32
C CYS A 161 12.72 -15.05 -13.53
N VAL A 162 12.59 -15.27 -12.21
CA VAL A 162 13.71 -15.64 -11.34
C VAL A 162 14.30 -16.98 -11.76
N VAL A 163 13.47 -18.01 -11.96
CA VAL A 163 13.92 -19.36 -12.30
C VAL A 163 14.48 -19.46 -13.72
N THR A 164 13.86 -18.77 -14.67
CA THR A 164 14.28 -18.79 -16.08
C THR A 164 15.39 -17.79 -16.39
N GLY A 165 15.71 -16.90 -15.45
CA GLY A 165 16.76 -15.91 -15.59
C GLY A 165 16.43 -14.74 -16.52
N LEU A 166 15.16 -14.54 -16.87
CA LEU A 166 14.71 -13.49 -17.79
C LEU A 166 14.77 -12.07 -17.21
N GLY A 167 14.96 -11.94 -15.89
CA GLY A 167 14.91 -10.67 -15.18
C GLY A 167 13.49 -10.09 -15.13
N LEU A 168 13.17 -9.34 -14.07
CA LEU A 168 11.89 -8.63 -13.99
C LEU A 168 12.05 -7.24 -14.61
N PRO A 169 11.22 -6.85 -15.59
CA PRO A 169 11.28 -5.52 -16.16
C PRO A 169 10.75 -4.52 -15.14
N VAL A 170 11.66 -3.91 -14.39
CA VAL A 170 11.40 -2.68 -13.66
C VAL A 170 12.11 -1.59 -14.44
N GLU A 171 11.38 -0.62 -14.98
CA GLU A 171 12.01 0.48 -15.71
C GLU A 171 13.15 1.09 -14.88
N ALA A 172 14.28 1.22 -15.56
CA ALA A 172 15.57 1.55 -15.01
C ALA A 172 15.66 3.01 -14.56
N ASN A 173 15.16 3.34 -13.36
CA ASN A 173 15.41 4.62 -12.69
C ASN A 173 16.40 4.54 -11.52
N TYR A 174 17.15 3.45 -11.41
CA TYR A 174 18.32 3.34 -10.53
C TYR A 174 19.58 2.99 -11.32
N ARG A 175 19.80 3.66 -12.46
CA ARG A 175 21.08 3.58 -13.18
C ARG A 175 22.00 4.70 -12.71
N SER A 176 23.00 4.37 -11.90
CA SER A 176 24.34 4.90 -12.13
C SER A 176 25.07 3.90 -13.00
N THR A 177 25.23 4.23 -14.27
CA THR A 177 25.98 3.47 -15.26
C THR A 177 27.43 3.32 -14.82
N TRP A 178 27.78 2.16 -14.25
CA TRP A 178 29.16 1.70 -14.13
C TRP A 178 29.19 0.21 -14.45
N HIS A 179 29.21 -0.11 -15.75
CA HIS A 179 29.68 -1.42 -16.19
C HIS A 179 31.21 -1.46 -15.99
N ILE A 180 31.66 -1.66 -14.75
CA ILE A 180 33.03 -2.12 -14.52
C ILE A 180 32.98 -3.61 -14.84
N VAL A 181 33.53 -3.97 -16.00
CA VAL A 181 33.90 -5.34 -16.33
C VAL A 181 34.76 -5.84 -15.16
N GLN A 182 34.15 -6.65 -14.28
CA GLN A 182 34.90 -7.25 -13.19
C GLN A 182 35.97 -8.16 -13.80
N PRO A 183 37.21 -8.11 -13.28
CA PRO A 183 38.25 -9.03 -13.74
C PRO A 183 37.77 -10.46 -13.51
N LYS A 184 38.01 -11.33 -14.50
CA LYS A 184 37.68 -12.76 -14.46
C LYS A 184 38.41 -13.44 -13.29
N ASN A 185 37.79 -13.43 -12.12
CA ASN A 185 38.21 -14.22 -10.98
C ASN A 185 37.29 -15.45 -10.93
N GLU A 186 37.81 -16.62 -11.32
CA GLU A 186 37.02 -17.84 -11.51
C GLU A 186 36.29 -18.29 -10.23
N GLU A 187 36.86 -18.02 -9.06
CA GLU A 187 36.25 -18.28 -7.75
C GLU A 187 35.10 -17.33 -7.40
N ALA A 188 35.21 -16.05 -7.77
CA ALA A 188 34.12 -15.09 -7.58
C ALA A 188 32.94 -15.42 -8.51
N ASN A 189 33.24 -15.89 -9.72
CA ASN A 189 32.22 -16.32 -10.67
C ASN A 189 31.53 -17.62 -10.23
N SER A 190 32.26 -18.59 -9.67
CA SER A 190 31.67 -19.83 -9.15
C SER A 190 30.77 -19.58 -7.94
N SER A 191 31.18 -18.70 -7.02
CA SER A 191 30.37 -18.28 -5.86
C SER A 191 29.09 -17.55 -6.29
N PHE A 192 29.16 -16.65 -7.26
CA PHE A 192 28.00 -15.92 -7.78
C PHE A 192 27.00 -16.84 -8.49
N VAL A 193 27.48 -17.83 -9.26
CA VAL A 193 26.63 -18.86 -9.89
C VAL A 193 25.99 -19.76 -8.82
N HIS A 194 26.73 -20.10 -7.77
CA HIS A 194 26.18 -20.86 -6.63
C HIS A 194 25.03 -20.10 -5.94
N GLY A 195 25.21 -18.80 -5.66
CA GLY A 195 24.17 -17.94 -5.10
C GLY A 195 22.89 -17.93 -5.97
N ARG A 196 23.05 -17.80 -7.29
CA ARG A 196 21.92 -17.88 -8.22
C ARG A 196 21.19 -19.23 -8.18
N ASN A 197 21.92 -20.34 -8.06
CA ASN A 197 21.30 -21.66 -7.94
C ASN A 197 20.48 -21.80 -6.64
N LEU A 198 20.97 -21.25 -5.51
CA LEU A 198 20.22 -21.24 -4.26
C LEU A 198 18.91 -20.45 -4.37
N ILE A 199 18.93 -19.30 -5.05
CA ILE A 199 17.74 -18.50 -5.33
C ILE A 199 16.73 -19.29 -6.16
N ILE A 200 17.18 -19.99 -7.20
CA ILE A 200 16.30 -20.82 -8.03
C ILE A 200 15.64 -21.92 -7.18
N VAL A 201 16.39 -22.58 -6.30
CA VAL A 201 15.85 -23.61 -5.40
C VAL A 201 14.82 -23.00 -4.44
N ALA A 202 15.12 -21.85 -3.83
CA ALA A 202 14.19 -21.15 -2.95
C ALA A 202 12.91 -20.70 -3.69
N ALA A 203 13.03 -20.21 -4.92
CA ALA A 203 11.90 -19.80 -5.76
C ALA A 203 10.99 -20.99 -6.11
N ARG A 204 11.58 -22.14 -6.46
CA ARG A 204 10.81 -23.39 -6.67
C ARG A 204 10.07 -23.81 -5.40
N ARG A 205 10.70 -23.66 -4.23
CA ARG A 205 10.04 -23.97 -2.96
C ARG A 205 8.84 -23.06 -2.68
N VAL A 206 8.96 -21.76 -2.93
CA VAL A 206 7.83 -20.82 -2.81
C VAL A 206 6.72 -21.18 -3.80
N TRP A 207 7.09 -21.56 -5.03
CA TRP A 207 6.14 -21.99 -6.06
C TRP A 207 5.35 -23.24 -5.65
N GLU A 208 6.00 -24.25 -5.06
CA GLU A 208 5.32 -25.44 -4.55
C GLU A 208 4.23 -25.11 -3.54
N GLU A 209 4.57 -24.28 -2.53
CA GLU A 209 3.63 -23.86 -1.50
C GLU A 209 2.47 -23.04 -2.08
N MET A 210 2.77 -22.14 -3.02
CA MET A 210 1.76 -21.31 -3.68
C MET A 210 0.84 -22.15 -4.59
N TYR A 211 1.39 -23.07 -5.38
CA TYR A 211 0.60 -23.88 -6.30
C TYR A 211 -0.42 -24.75 -5.54
N ILE A 212 0.02 -25.41 -4.47
CA ILE A 212 -0.85 -26.26 -3.64
C ILE A 212 -2.04 -25.47 -3.07
N THR A 213 -1.81 -24.23 -2.65
CA THR A 213 -2.80 -23.43 -1.91
C THR A 213 -3.61 -22.45 -2.78
N LYS A 214 -3.07 -22.06 -3.94
CA LYS A 214 -3.62 -21.00 -4.80
C LYS A 214 -3.84 -21.41 -6.24
N LYS A 215 -3.74 -22.70 -6.60
CA LYS A 215 -3.99 -23.18 -7.98
C LYS A 215 -5.21 -22.53 -8.67
N PRO A 216 -6.42 -22.51 -8.08
CA PRO A 216 -7.58 -21.90 -8.74
C PRO A 216 -7.40 -20.41 -9.02
N ALA A 217 -6.76 -19.68 -8.11
CA ALA A 217 -6.48 -18.25 -8.28
C ALA A 217 -5.41 -18.01 -9.37
N ILE A 218 -4.42 -18.91 -9.50
CA ILE A 218 -3.42 -18.87 -10.58
C ILE A 218 -4.11 -19.08 -11.93
N GLU A 219 -4.93 -20.14 -12.06
CA GLU A 219 -5.71 -20.43 -13.27
C GLU A 219 -6.62 -19.25 -13.65
N GLU A 220 -7.27 -18.64 -12.65
CA GLU A 220 -8.11 -17.46 -12.85
C GLU A 220 -7.31 -16.21 -13.26
N ALA A 221 -6.14 -15.97 -12.66
CA ALA A 221 -5.31 -14.81 -12.98
C ALA A 221 -4.80 -14.86 -14.44
N PHE A 222 -4.39 -16.05 -14.90
CA PHE A 222 -3.86 -16.25 -16.25
C PHE A 222 -4.90 -16.62 -17.30
N LYS A 223 -6.13 -16.97 -16.89
CA LYS A 223 -7.20 -17.49 -17.75
C LYS A 223 -6.79 -18.78 -18.48
N VAL A 224 -6.14 -19.67 -17.74
CA VAL A 224 -5.62 -20.96 -18.24
C VAL A 224 -6.06 -22.11 -17.34
N THR A 225 -5.97 -23.33 -17.84
CA THR A 225 -6.19 -24.54 -17.04
C THR A 225 -4.88 -25.29 -16.91
N LEU A 226 -4.40 -25.44 -15.68
CA LEU A 226 -3.15 -26.13 -15.36
C LEU A 226 -3.43 -27.61 -15.04
N SER A 227 -2.43 -28.45 -15.26
CA SER A 227 -2.54 -29.91 -15.10
C SER A 227 -3.27 -30.32 -13.81
N THR A 228 -4.22 -31.24 -13.94
CA THR A 228 -4.96 -31.85 -12.82
C THR A 228 -4.14 -32.92 -12.08
N SER A 229 -2.90 -33.20 -12.51
CA SER A 229 -2.00 -34.09 -11.78
C SER A 229 -1.76 -33.59 -10.36
N ASN A 230 -1.65 -34.52 -9.40
CA ASN A 230 -1.28 -34.23 -8.00
C ASN A 230 0.14 -33.68 -7.84
N LEU A 231 0.93 -33.64 -8.91
CA LEU A 231 2.28 -33.09 -8.96
C LEU A 231 2.24 -31.62 -9.36
N THR A 232 2.96 -30.78 -8.62
CA THR A 232 3.20 -29.38 -8.98
C THR A 232 4.07 -29.34 -10.23
N PRO A 233 3.62 -28.69 -11.34
CA PRO A 233 4.44 -28.56 -12.54
C PRO A 233 5.63 -27.63 -12.26
N SER A 234 6.74 -27.82 -12.98
CA SER A 234 7.89 -26.94 -12.85
C SER A 234 7.60 -25.55 -13.43
N LEU A 235 8.26 -24.52 -12.91
CA LEU A 235 8.10 -23.14 -13.41
C LEU A 235 8.51 -23.01 -14.89
N GLU A 236 9.48 -23.80 -15.32
CA GLU A 236 9.92 -23.89 -16.71
C GLU A 236 8.85 -24.51 -17.62
N GLN A 237 8.10 -25.50 -17.14
CA GLN A 237 7.02 -26.14 -17.91
C GLN A 237 5.83 -25.22 -18.15
N ILE A 238 5.49 -24.38 -17.17
CA ILE A 238 4.36 -23.45 -17.29
C ILE A 238 4.74 -22.12 -17.96
N LYS A 239 6.04 -21.86 -18.13
CA LYS A 239 6.58 -20.59 -18.64
C LYS A 239 5.86 -20.14 -19.90
N ASP A 240 5.77 -20.99 -20.91
CA ASP A 240 5.21 -20.63 -22.23
C ASP A 240 3.73 -20.25 -22.15
N ILE A 241 3.03 -20.72 -21.12
CA ILE A 241 1.62 -20.43 -20.87
C ILE A 241 1.45 -19.10 -20.12
N VAL A 242 2.30 -18.85 -19.12
CA VAL A 242 2.12 -17.74 -18.16
C VAL A 242 2.97 -16.50 -18.46
N HIS A 243 4.03 -16.62 -19.26
CA HIS A 243 5.01 -15.55 -19.47
C HIS A 243 4.38 -14.29 -20.06
N ASP A 244 3.74 -14.38 -21.22
CA ASP A 244 3.17 -13.21 -21.91
C ASP A 244 2.00 -12.55 -21.16
N PRO A 245 0.98 -13.30 -20.66
CA PRO A 245 -0.05 -12.69 -19.82
C PRO A 245 0.52 -12.15 -18.50
N GLY A 246 1.50 -12.83 -17.91
CA GLY A 246 2.18 -12.40 -16.69
C GLY A 246 2.97 -11.10 -16.86
N HIS A 247 3.67 -10.97 -17.99
CA HIS A 247 4.37 -9.74 -18.35
C HIS A 247 3.40 -8.56 -18.45
N LYS A 248 2.23 -8.74 -19.07
CA LYS A 248 1.19 -7.70 -19.16
C LYS A 248 0.66 -7.30 -17.78
N LEU A 249 0.40 -8.28 -16.91
CA LEU A 249 -0.01 -8.03 -15.52
C LEU A 249 1.07 -7.23 -14.77
N TRP A 250 2.34 -7.66 -14.88
CA TRP A 250 3.46 -7.01 -14.22
C TRP A 250 3.66 -5.56 -14.66
N VAL A 251 3.67 -5.29 -15.97
CA VAL A 251 3.82 -3.93 -16.50
C VAL A 251 2.66 -3.04 -16.03
N THR A 252 1.44 -3.55 -16.10
CA THR A 252 0.24 -2.82 -15.61
C THR A 252 0.36 -2.51 -14.12
N TYR A 253 0.78 -3.50 -13.33
CA TYR A 253 1.00 -3.37 -11.90
C TYR A 253 2.04 -2.29 -11.59
N VAL A 254 3.23 -2.37 -12.20
CA VAL A 254 4.32 -1.39 -12.00
C VAL A 254 3.90 0.02 -12.41
N ASP A 255 3.17 0.18 -13.52
CA ASP A 255 2.62 1.47 -13.93
C ASP A 255 1.60 2.01 -12.93
N SER A 256 0.78 1.14 -12.35
CA SER A 256 -0.20 1.50 -11.33
C SER A 256 0.48 1.92 -10.03
N GLU A 257 1.62 1.32 -9.68
CA GLU A 257 2.41 1.72 -8.51
C GLU A 257 2.96 3.13 -8.74
N LYS A 258 3.57 3.41 -9.90
CA LYS A 258 4.08 4.75 -10.24
C LYS A 258 2.99 5.83 -10.24
N LYS A 259 1.85 5.56 -10.87
CA LYS A 259 0.73 6.53 -10.98
C LYS A 259 -0.06 6.65 -9.68
N GLY A 260 -0.23 5.52 -8.99
CA GLY A 260 -1.00 5.39 -7.76
C GLY A 260 -0.37 6.13 -6.60
N THR A 261 0.95 6.20 -6.50
CA THR A 261 1.57 6.95 -5.39
C THR A 261 1.50 8.47 -5.55
N ALA A 262 1.32 8.98 -6.79
CA ALA A 262 1.06 10.40 -7.04
C ALA A 262 -0.41 10.79 -6.82
N ASN A 263 -1.37 9.93 -7.17
CA ASN A 263 -2.81 10.26 -7.18
C ASN A 263 -3.64 9.59 -6.07
N LYS A 264 -3.15 8.56 -5.38
CA LYS A 264 -3.80 7.95 -4.19
C LYS A 264 -3.16 8.45 -2.90
N ILE A 265 -3.09 9.78 -2.73
CA ILE A 265 -3.28 10.32 -1.38
C ILE A 265 -4.76 10.13 -1.05
N THR A 266 -5.20 8.88 -0.83
CA THR A 266 -6.55 8.59 -0.31
C THR A 266 -6.72 9.44 0.95
N PRO A 267 -7.61 10.44 0.92
CA PRO A 267 -7.79 11.33 2.05
C PRO A 267 -8.35 10.52 3.23
N VAL A 268 -7.93 10.88 4.43
CA VAL A 268 -8.22 10.18 5.71
C VAL A 268 -9.69 9.78 5.87
N TRP A 269 -10.62 10.57 5.32
CA TRP A 269 -12.06 10.33 5.41
C TRP A 269 -12.58 9.18 4.53
N GLU A 270 -11.91 8.83 3.44
CA GLU A 270 -12.38 7.78 2.53
C GLU A 270 -12.05 6.37 3.06
N LEU A 271 -10.95 6.25 3.81
CA LEU A 271 -10.68 5.06 4.61
C LEU A 271 -11.64 4.96 5.81
N HIS A 272 -11.91 6.08 6.50
CA HIS A 272 -12.88 6.08 7.59
C HIS A 272 -14.31 5.74 7.13
N SER A 273 -14.74 6.19 5.95
CA SER A 273 -16.07 5.88 5.42
C SER A 273 -16.20 4.40 5.03
N GLN A 274 -15.13 3.76 4.52
CA GLN A 274 -15.10 2.32 4.25
C GLN A 274 -15.14 1.47 5.53
N PHE A 275 -14.47 1.92 6.60
CA PHE A 275 -14.50 1.26 7.92
C PHE A 275 -15.86 1.43 8.63
N GLN A 276 -16.49 2.60 8.52
CA GLN A 276 -17.81 2.88 9.12
C GLN A 276 -18.97 2.26 8.32
N SER A 277 -18.90 2.25 6.98
CA SER A 277 -20.01 1.78 6.12
C SER A 277 -20.24 0.26 6.13
N LYS A 278 -19.25 -0.55 6.54
CA LYS A 278 -19.44 -2.00 6.74
C LYS A 278 -20.09 -2.34 8.09
N LEU A 279 -20.13 -1.43 9.06
CA LEU A 279 -20.85 -1.60 10.33
C LEU A 279 -22.37 -1.40 10.20
N GLN A 280 -22.85 -0.76 9.12
CA GLN A 280 -24.29 -0.59 8.87
C GLN A 280 -24.93 -1.71 8.02
N LYS A 281 -24.20 -2.76 7.64
CA LYS A 281 -24.73 -3.87 6.81
C LYS A 281 -25.12 -5.12 7.61
N VAL A 282 -25.36 -4.99 8.92
CA VAL A 282 -25.94 -6.06 9.75
C VAL A 282 -27.22 -5.58 10.44
N THR A 283 -28.14 -5.01 9.66
CA THR A 283 -29.57 -5.02 9.97
C THR A 283 -30.31 -5.39 8.69
N GLY A 284 -31.30 -6.27 8.82
CA GLY A 284 -31.73 -7.17 7.76
C GLY A 284 -32.37 -6.54 6.53
N GLY A 285 -32.16 -7.22 5.38
CA GLY A 285 -33.25 -7.70 4.52
C GLY A 285 -33.91 -6.73 3.54
N LEU A 286 -33.92 -7.14 2.26
CA LEU A 286 -34.70 -6.63 1.12
C LEU A 286 -34.30 -5.23 0.62
N THR A 287 -33.70 -5.03 -0.56
CA THR A 287 -34.17 -5.54 -1.86
C THR A 287 -33.06 -5.45 -2.91
N ARG A 288 -32.93 -6.53 -3.69
CA ARG A 288 -32.21 -6.62 -4.95
C ARG A 288 -32.91 -5.80 -6.05
N LEU A 289 -32.10 -5.33 -7.00
CA LEU A 289 -32.31 -5.07 -8.44
C LEU A 289 -31.84 -3.65 -8.76
N GLY A 290 -30.86 -3.37 -9.61
CA GLY A 290 -29.99 -4.15 -10.48
C GLY A 290 -29.29 -3.11 -11.36
N SER A 291 -27.96 -3.02 -11.34
CA SER A 291 -27.25 -2.09 -12.23
C SER A 291 -26.61 -2.88 -13.36
N ARG A 292 -27.28 -2.88 -14.52
CA ARG A 292 -26.70 -3.27 -15.80
C ARG A 292 -26.61 -2.03 -16.68
N THR A 293 -25.41 -1.50 -16.83
CA THR A 293 -25.09 -0.55 -17.89
C THR A 293 -25.00 -1.31 -19.21
N LYS A 294 -25.84 -0.97 -20.20
CA LYS A 294 -25.51 -1.15 -21.61
C LYS A 294 -26.02 0.03 -22.43
N ALA A 295 -25.10 0.59 -23.21
CA ALA A 295 -25.34 1.46 -24.33
C ALA A 295 -26.14 0.75 -25.45
N ILE A 296 -26.87 1.52 -26.26
CA ILE A 296 -26.90 1.53 -27.74
C ILE A 296 -28.24 2.12 -28.26
N VAL A 297 -28.12 3.27 -28.94
CA VAL A 297 -28.68 3.69 -30.25
C VAL A 297 -30.20 3.60 -30.55
N ALA A 298 -30.74 4.78 -30.91
CA ALA A 298 -31.81 5.17 -31.85
C ALA A 298 -32.97 4.21 -32.17
N SER A 299 -34.22 4.69 -31.99
CA SER A 299 -35.15 5.07 -33.08
C SER A 299 -36.60 5.24 -32.58
N THR A 300 -37.14 6.44 -32.79
CA THR A 300 -38.50 6.79 -33.28
C THR A 300 -39.79 6.41 -32.52
N THR A 301 -40.66 7.42 -32.40
CA THR A 301 -42.15 7.47 -32.37
C THR A 301 -42.94 7.46 -31.05
N GLY A 302 -43.88 8.42 -30.96
CA GLY A 302 -45.16 8.30 -30.23
C GLY A 302 -45.22 8.96 -28.84
N LEU A 303 -45.49 10.26 -28.71
CA LEU A 303 -46.81 10.91 -28.55
C LEU A 303 -47.43 10.89 -27.12
N LYS A 304 -47.45 12.11 -26.51
CA LYS A 304 -48.48 12.72 -25.61
C LYS A 304 -48.75 12.03 -24.25
N ARG A 305 -48.93 12.71 -23.11
CA ARG A 305 -49.45 14.07 -22.82
C ARG A 305 -49.15 14.45 -21.36
N GLU A 306 -48.96 15.75 -21.16
CA GLU A 306 -49.28 16.64 -19.99
C GLU A 306 -49.44 15.97 -18.60
N ASP A 307 -48.67 16.37 -17.59
CA ASP A 307 -48.99 17.58 -16.82
C ASP A 307 -47.81 18.48 -16.43
N SER A 308 -48.15 19.76 -16.35
CA SER A 308 -47.39 20.97 -16.11
C SER A 308 -46.79 21.12 -14.71
N VAL A 309 -45.51 21.51 -14.61
CA VAL A 309 -45.07 22.76 -13.95
C VAL A 309 -43.83 23.28 -14.70
N SER A 310 -44.04 24.36 -15.44
CA SER A 310 -43.00 25.13 -16.13
C SER A 310 -42.36 26.12 -15.15
N ILE A 311 -41.06 26.01 -14.92
CA ILE A 311 -40.23 27.13 -14.45
C ILE A 311 -39.20 27.38 -15.55
N ARG A 312 -39.53 28.28 -16.49
CA ARG A 312 -38.56 28.83 -17.44
C ARG A 312 -37.72 29.93 -16.76
N PRO A 313 -36.48 30.13 -17.22
CA PRO A 313 -35.44 30.84 -16.51
C PRO A 313 -35.63 32.35 -16.65
N ARG A 314 -35.39 33.08 -15.56
CA ARG A 314 -35.28 34.54 -15.61
C ARG A 314 -33.85 34.89 -16.02
N ASN A 315 -33.68 35.24 -17.28
CA ASN A 315 -32.52 35.98 -17.75
C ASN A 315 -32.56 37.38 -17.14
N THR A 316 -31.75 37.60 -16.11
CA THR A 316 -31.26 38.93 -15.75
C THR A 316 -29.79 39.00 -16.11
N SER A 317 -29.51 39.52 -17.31
CA SER A 317 -28.24 40.14 -17.62
C SER A 317 -28.17 41.46 -16.86
N LEU A 318 -27.20 41.63 -15.96
CA LEU A 318 -26.18 42.68 -16.01
C LEU A 318 -25.32 42.67 -14.73
N SER A 319 -24.03 42.95 -14.94
CA SER A 319 -22.99 43.38 -14.00
C SER A 319 -22.25 42.33 -13.18
N GLY A 320 -21.05 42.00 -13.67
CA GLY A 320 -19.81 42.02 -12.88
C GLY A 320 -19.69 41.03 -11.72
N GLY A 321 -19.27 39.80 -12.03
CA GLY A 321 -18.75 38.87 -11.03
C GLY A 321 -18.22 37.64 -11.73
N GLN A 322 -16.89 37.53 -11.82
CA GLN A 322 -16.22 36.37 -12.39
C GLN A 322 -16.59 35.14 -11.54
N ASN A 323 -17.53 34.32 -12.00
CA ASN A 323 -17.68 32.97 -11.47
C ASN A 323 -16.52 32.15 -12.02
N ALA A 324 -15.38 32.22 -11.32
CA ALA A 324 -14.27 31.31 -11.52
C ALA A 324 -14.77 29.90 -11.17
N THR A 325 -15.23 29.16 -12.17
CA THR A 325 -15.36 27.72 -12.07
C THR A 325 -13.94 27.20 -11.89
N LEU A 326 -13.51 27.04 -10.64
CA LEU A 326 -12.20 26.50 -10.31
C LEU A 326 -12.09 25.14 -11.01
N THR A 327 -11.08 25.00 -11.84
CA THR A 327 -10.74 23.72 -12.43
C THR A 327 -10.43 22.73 -11.30
N PHE A 328 -10.64 21.43 -11.51
CA PHE A 328 -10.41 20.40 -10.49
C PHE A 328 -9.06 20.55 -9.73
N PRO A 329 -7.93 20.93 -10.39
CA PRO A 329 -6.68 21.21 -9.71
C PRO A 329 -6.71 22.44 -8.77
N GLU A 330 -7.41 23.51 -9.15
CA GLU A 330 -7.52 24.74 -8.36
C GLU A 330 -8.44 24.54 -7.15
N TRP A 331 -9.52 23.76 -7.31
CA TRP A 331 -10.36 23.35 -6.19
C TRP A 331 -9.58 22.48 -5.18
N GLN A 332 -8.74 21.58 -5.68
CA GLN A 332 -7.89 20.73 -4.85
C GLN A 332 -6.81 21.53 -4.11
N ALA A 333 -6.19 22.51 -4.78
CA ALA A 333 -5.24 23.43 -4.14
C ALA A 333 -5.91 24.29 -3.07
N ALA A 334 -7.13 24.81 -3.32
CA ALA A 334 -7.89 25.59 -2.36
C ALA A 334 -8.30 24.75 -1.13
N LEU A 335 -8.68 23.50 -1.32
CA LEU A 335 -9.03 22.58 -0.23
C LEU A 335 -7.81 22.23 0.64
N ILE A 336 -6.67 21.95 0.02
CA ILE A 336 -5.40 21.71 0.75
C ILE A 336 -4.97 22.96 1.50
N GLY A 337 -5.11 24.14 0.90
CA GLY A 337 -4.84 25.43 1.54
C GLY A 337 -5.72 25.66 2.77
N HIS A 338 -7.03 25.44 2.65
CA HIS A 338 -7.96 25.55 3.76
C HIS A 338 -7.68 24.55 4.89
N ALA A 339 -7.34 23.29 4.54
CA ALA A 339 -7.00 22.28 5.53
C ALA A 339 -5.70 22.63 6.27
N HIS A 340 -4.68 23.14 5.57
CA HIS A 340 -3.43 23.58 6.18
C HIS A 340 -3.68 24.75 7.14
N GLN A 341 -4.46 25.75 6.74
CA GLN A 341 -4.83 26.88 7.60
C GLN A 341 -5.60 26.43 8.85
N HIS A 342 -6.53 25.49 8.70
CA HIS A 342 -7.30 24.95 9.83
C HIS A 342 -6.40 24.17 10.80
N VAL A 343 -5.48 23.35 10.29
CA VAL A 343 -4.51 22.61 11.13
C VAL A 343 -3.55 23.57 11.84
N GLN A 344 -3.05 24.60 11.16
CA GLN A 344 -2.21 25.62 11.79
C GLN A 344 -2.95 26.38 12.88
N LYS A 345 -4.20 26.78 12.63
CA LYS A 345 -5.04 27.46 13.62
C LYS A 345 -5.29 26.57 14.84
N TYR A 346 -5.64 25.31 14.61
CA TYR A 346 -5.84 24.33 15.67
C TYR A 346 -4.57 24.11 16.50
N ILE A 347 -3.42 23.91 15.85
CA ILE A 347 -2.13 23.74 16.57
C ILE A 347 -1.78 24.99 17.37
N MET A 348 -2.04 26.19 16.84
CA MET A 348 -1.82 27.45 17.56
C MET A 348 -2.75 27.58 18.78
N GLU A 349 -4.02 27.23 18.64
CA GLU A 349 -4.98 27.26 19.75
C GLU A 349 -4.60 26.26 20.85
N GLU A 350 -4.21 25.04 20.48
CA GLU A 350 -3.72 24.04 21.43
C GLU A 350 -2.39 24.48 22.08
N TRP A 351 -1.50 25.10 21.30
CA TRP A 351 -0.26 25.65 21.83
C TRP A 351 -0.53 26.78 22.85
N GLU A 352 -1.47 27.68 22.58
CA GLU A 352 -1.84 28.74 23.54
C GLU A 352 -2.40 28.19 24.85
N ILE A 353 -3.14 27.08 24.79
CA ILE A 353 -3.67 26.40 26.00
C ILE A 353 -2.51 25.78 26.78
N VAL A 354 -1.63 25.04 26.10
CA VAL A 354 -0.47 24.39 26.71
C VAL A 354 0.52 25.41 27.26
N GLU A 355 0.76 26.51 26.55
CA GLU A 355 1.61 27.62 26.99
C GLU A 355 1.04 28.27 28.25
N LYS A 356 -0.27 28.53 28.31
CA LYS A 356 -0.94 29.04 29.51
C LYS A 356 -0.82 28.08 30.69
N ASP A 357 -0.96 26.78 30.48
CA ASP A 357 -0.83 25.78 31.55
C ASP A 357 0.61 25.62 32.05
N LEU A 358 1.59 25.72 31.15
CA LEU A 358 3.02 25.62 31.50
C LEU A 358 3.53 26.85 32.23
N LEU A 359 3.05 28.04 31.86
CA LEU A 359 3.49 29.33 32.40
C LEU A 359 2.59 29.86 33.54
N ARG A 360 1.49 29.15 33.86
CA ARG A 360 0.62 29.52 34.99
C ARG A 360 1.41 29.52 36.29
N GLU A 361 0.98 30.31 37.26
CA GLU A 361 1.52 30.25 38.63
C GLU A 361 1.53 28.79 39.15
N ARG A 362 2.70 28.34 39.61
CA ARG A 362 2.98 26.92 39.97
C ARG A 362 2.92 25.89 38.84
N GLY A 363 2.81 26.33 37.59
CA GLY A 363 3.05 25.53 36.39
C GLY A 363 4.54 25.17 36.26
N LEU A 364 4.85 24.23 35.37
CA LEU A 364 6.21 23.68 35.23
C LEU A 364 7.29 24.75 34.99
N TRP A 365 6.92 25.85 34.33
CA TRP A 365 7.79 26.97 34.00
C TRP A 365 7.19 28.33 34.41
N GLY A 366 6.17 28.33 35.27
CA GLY A 366 5.56 29.56 35.77
C GLY A 366 6.21 30.05 37.08
N PRO A 367 5.92 31.30 37.50
CA PRO A 367 6.47 31.86 38.73
C PRO A 367 5.98 31.11 39.97
N GLU A 368 6.87 30.90 40.93
CA GLU A 368 6.61 30.14 42.17
C GLU A 368 5.81 30.94 43.21
N ILE A 369 5.78 32.27 43.07
CA ILE A 369 5.14 33.20 44.03
C ILE A 369 4.13 34.06 43.26
N PRO A 370 2.87 34.16 43.72
CA PRO A 370 1.85 34.98 43.05
C PRO A 370 2.17 36.47 43.16
N SER A 371 1.80 37.24 42.14
CA SER A 371 1.98 38.71 42.10
C SER A 371 0.88 39.44 42.83
#